data_AF-A0A2I4BBF9-F1
#
_entry.id   AF-A0A2I4BBF9-F1
#
_cell.length_a   1.000
_cell.length_b   1.000
_cell.length_c   1.000
_cell.angle_alpha   90.00
_cell.angle_beta   90.00
_cell.angle_gamma   90.00
#
_symmetry.space_group_name_H-M   'P 1'
#
loop_
_entity.id
_entity.type
_entity.pdbx_description
1 polymer ?
#
loop_
_entity_poly.entity_id
_entity_poly.type
_entity_poly.pdbx_seq_one_letter_code
_entity_poly.pdbx_strand_id
1 'polypeptide(L)'
;MAAENKPEGLKKIRNPERMVRIAVGYTGHTPPKSDDTDGNNEPGQLKIYLPKKLLECLPKCSSLPKERHRWNTNEEIAAYLITFEKHDEWLTTSPKTRPQNGSMILYNRKKVKYRKDGYCWKKRKDGKTT
;
A
#
# COMPACT_ATOMS: atom_id res chain seq x y z
N MET A 1 -6.74 1.16 61.62
CA MET A 1 -6.65 2.32 60.70
C MET A 1 -5.56 1.99 59.67
N ALA A 2 -5.74 1.98 58.36
CA ALA A 2 -6.88 1.88 57.47
C ALA A 2 -6.33 1.15 56.22
N ALA A 3 -7.04 0.15 55.71
CA ALA A 3 -6.68 -0.53 54.47
C ALA A 3 -7.17 0.32 53.29
N GLU A 4 -6.26 0.91 52.52
CA GLU A 4 -6.62 1.61 51.29
C GLU A 4 -6.99 0.60 50.18
N ASN A 5 -8.30 0.43 50.01
CA ASN A 5 -8.92 -0.14 48.82
C ASN A 5 -8.71 0.82 47.64
N LYS A 6 -8.03 0.38 46.57
CA LYS A 6 -7.99 1.12 45.30
C LYS A 6 -9.01 0.51 44.32
N PRO A 7 -9.96 1.30 43.78
CA PRO A 7 -11.08 0.76 43.01
C PRO A 7 -10.66 0.28 41.61
N GLU A 8 -11.20 -0.89 41.21
CA GLU A 8 -11.08 -1.41 39.85
C GLU A 8 -11.75 -0.47 38.83
N GLY A 9 -10.93 0.26 38.08
CA GLY A 9 -11.35 1.27 37.11
C GLY A 9 -11.68 0.70 35.73
N LEU A 10 -13.00 0.59 35.47
CA LEU A 10 -13.72 0.68 34.20
C LEU A 10 -13.10 0.06 32.93
N LYS A 11 -13.75 -1.01 32.48
CA LYS A 11 -13.65 -1.56 31.12
C LYS A 11 -13.94 -0.44 30.11
N LYS A 12 -12.98 -0.13 29.24
CA LYS A 12 -13.15 0.83 28.13
C LYS A 12 -14.26 0.35 27.20
N ILE A 13 -15.47 0.86 27.40
CA ILE A 13 -16.58 0.72 26.46
C ILE A 13 -16.15 1.38 25.15
N ARG A 14 -16.09 0.60 24.07
CA ARG A 14 -15.82 1.11 22.73
C ARG A 14 -16.98 2.04 22.36
N ASN A 15 -16.68 3.32 22.10
CA ASN A 15 -17.67 4.30 21.64
C ASN A 15 -18.38 3.75 20.39
N PRO A 16 -19.71 3.50 20.44
CA PRO A 16 -20.47 3.00 19.29
C PRO A 16 -20.55 4.02 18.15
N GLU A 17 -20.25 5.30 18.38
CA GLU A 17 -20.27 6.34 17.34
C GLU A 17 -19.09 6.28 16.37
N ARG A 18 -18.07 5.47 16.66
CA ARG A 18 -16.98 5.19 15.69
C ARG A 18 -17.42 4.29 14.54
N MET A 19 -18.69 3.84 14.55
CA MET A 19 -19.32 3.02 13.50
C MET A 19 -20.10 3.81 12.45
N VAL A 20 -19.95 5.13 12.36
CA VAL A 20 -20.41 5.86 11.16
C VAL A 20 -19.44 5.58 10.02
N ARG A 21 -19.64 4.41 9.41
CA ARG A 21 -19.16 4.08 8.07
C ARG A 21 -19.77 5.13 7.14
N ILE A 22 -18.93 5.96 6.53
CA ILE A 22 -19.34 6.76 5.39
C ILE A 22 -19.69 5.75 4.28
N ALA A 23 -20.97 5.47 4.12
CA ALA A 23 -21.48 4.83 2.93
C ALA A 23 -21.44 5.90 1.82
N VAL A 24 -20.32 5.96 1.09
CA VAL A 24 -20.33 6.63 -0.21
C VAL A 24 -21.10 5.70 -1.14
N GLY A 25 -22.38 6.04 -1.37
CA GLY A 25 -23.23 5.35 -2.33
C GLY A 25 -22.63 5.48 -3.73
N TYR A 26 -22.28 4.35 -4.33
CA TYR A 26 -22.00 4.29 -5.75
C TYR A 26 -23.34 4.31 -6.49
N THR A 27 -23.70 5.45 -7.07
CA THR A 27 -24.76 5.50 -8.08
C THR A 27 -24.28 4.70 -9.29
N GLY A 28 -25.13 3.78 -9.73
CA GLY A 28 -24.78 2.64 -10.59
C GLY A 28 -24.11 3.02 -11.91
N HIS A 29 -23.00 2.35 -12.18
CA HIS A 29 -22.56 2.08 -13.54
C HIS A 29 -22.52 0.56 -13.70
N THR A 30 -23.45 0.00 -14.44
CA THR A 30 -23.43 -1.41 -14.83
C THR A 30 -22.29 -1.61 -15.83
N PRO A 31 -21.36 -2.56 -15.61
CA PRO A 31 -20.36 -2.91 -16.62
C PRO A 31 -21.08 -3.51 -17.84
N PRO A 32 -20.64 -3.24 -19.08
CA PRO A 32 -21.15 -3.93 -20.24
C PRO A 32 -20.80 -5.42 -20.14
N LYS A 33 -21.76 -6.29 -20.48
CA LYS A 33 -21.55 -7.74 -20.59
C LYS A 33 -20.46 -8.01 -21.64
N SER A 34 -19.42 -8.71 -21.25
CA SER A 34 -18.42 -9.26 -22.16
C SER A 34 -18.92 -10.62 -22.65
N ASP A 35 -19.05 -10.77 -23.97
CA ASP A 35 -19.18 -12.09 -24.62
C ASP A 35 -17.97 -12.97 -24.29
N ASP A 36 -18.25 -14.23 -23.98
CA ASP A 36 -17.29 -15.27 -23.69
C ASP A 36 -16.55 -15.71 -24.97
N THR A 37 -15.26 -15.37 -25.12
CA THR A 37 -14.30 -16.23 -25.83
C THR A 37 -12.85 -15.97 -25.41
N ASP A 38 -12.12 -17.08 -25.30
CA ASP A 38 -10.68 -17.28 -25.18
C ASP A 38 -10.02 -17.22 -23.78
N GLY A 39 -9.74 -18.44 -23.30
CA GLY A 39 -8.85 -18.69 -22.19
C GLY A 39 -7.40 -18.39 -22.56
N ASN A 40 -6.79 -17.46 -21.84
CA ASN A 40 -5.35 -17.40 -21.70
C ASN A 40 -5.03 -17.12 -20.24
N ASN A 41 -4.25 -18.01 -19.61
CA ASN A 41 -3.83 -17.91 -18.21
C ASN A 41 -2.73 -16.85 -18.07
N GLU A 42 -3.03 -15.59 -18.39
CA GLU A 42 -2.20 -14.45 -18.02
C GLU A 42 -2.46 -14.15 -16.52
N PRO A 43 -1.44 -13.81 -15.71
CA PRO A 43 -1.63 -13.55 -14.30
C PRO A 43 -2.61 -12.38 -14.12
N GLY A 44 -3.87 -12.75 -13.83
CA GLY A 44 -5.06 -11.91 -13.73
C GLY A 44 -4.81 -10.42 -13.81
N GLN A 45 -4.82 -9.89 -15.04
CA GLN A 45 -4.90 -8.46 -15.28
C GLN A 45 -6.19 -7.97 -14.63
N LEU A 46 -6.08 -7.44 -13.41
CA LEU A 46 -7.18 -6.73 -12.79
C LEU A 46 -7.46 -5.56 -13.72
N LYS A 47 -8.55 -5.65 -14.50
CA LYS A 47 -8.93 -4.64 -15.48
C LYS A 47 -9.50 -3.43 -14.74
N ILE A 48 -8.64 -2.75 -13.99
CA ILE A 48 -8.94 -1.53 -13.27
C ILE A 48 -9.01 -0.44 -14.32
N TYR A 49 -10.22 0.07 -14.57
CA TYR A 49 -10.41 1.16 -15.51
C TYR A 49 -10.06 2.49 -14.83
N LEU A 50 -8.93 3.08 -15.23
CA LEU A 50 -8.56 4.43 -14.84
C LEU A 50 -9.00 5.42 -15.92
N PRO A 51 -9.49 6.62 -15.56
CA PRO A 51 -9.86 7.63 -16.55
C PRO A 51 -8.67 7.99 -17.45
N LYS A 52 -8.88 8.02 -18.78
CA LYS A 52 -7.82 8.31 -19.76
C LYS A 52 -7.11 9.65 -19.49
N LYS A 53 -7.86 10.68 -19.12
CA LYS A 53 -7.32 11.99 -18.74
C LYS A 53 -6.31 11.89 -17.60
N LEU A 54 -6.54 11.00 -16.63
CA LEU A 54 -5.59 10.78 -15.54
C LEU A 54 -4.29 10.16 -16.09
N LEU A 55 -4.42 9.13 -16.93
CA LEU A 55 -3.26 8.46 -17.54
C LEU A 55 -2.42 9.42 -18.40
N GLU A 56 -3.06 10.37 -19.09
CA GLU A 56 -2.40 11.39 -19.90
C GLU A 56 -1.63 12.43 -19.06
N CYS A 57 -2.07 12.70 -17.83
CA CYS A 57 -1.41 13.65 -16.92
C CYS A 57 -0.25 13.03 -16.12
N LEU A 58 -0.09 11.71 -16.11
CA LEU A 58 0.98 11.06 -15.38
C LEU A 58 2.33 11.18 -16.12
N PRO A 59 3.44 11.38 -15.40
CA PRO A 59 4.75 11.35 -16.01
C PRO A 59 5.01 9.98 -16.63
N LYS A 60 5.54 9.95 -17.85
CA LYS A 60 5.98 8.70 -18.47
C LYS A 60 7.16 8.14 -17.69
N CYS A 61 7.07 6.88 -17.30
CA CYS A 61 8.13 6.18 -16.61
C CYS A 61 8.51 4.91 -17.36
N SER A 62 9.77 4.84 -17.81
CA SER A 62 10.37 3.66 -18.44
C SER A 62 11.35 2.92 -17.53
N SER A 63 11.71 3.51 -16.38
CA SER A 63 12.59 2.89 -15.39
C SER A 63 12.33 3.43 -13.97
N LEU A 64 12.49 2.58 -12.97
CA LEU A 64 12.48 2.99 -11.57
C LEU A 64 13.80 3.71 -11.24
N PRO A 65 13.77 4.94 -10.69
CA PRO A 65 14.99 5.63 -10.27
C PRO A 65 15.75 4.81 -9.23
N LYS A 66 17.07 4.72 -9.34
CA LYS A 66 17.88 4.01 -8.31
C LYS A 66 17.97 4.80 -7.01
N GLU A 67 18.00 6.13 -7.12
CA GLU A 67 18.18 7.05 -6.00
C GLU A 67 17.41 8.36 -6.24
N ARG A 68 16.87 8.94 -5.17
CA ARG A 68 16.14 10.20 -5.15
C ARG A 68 16.26 10.89 -3.80
N HIS A 69 16.90 12.05 -3.78
CA HIS A 69 17.11 12.87 -2.58
C HIS A 69 15.97 13.88 -2.34
N ARG A 70 14.75 13.52 -2.72
CA ARG A 70 13.54 14.29 -2.44
C ARG A 70 12.34 13.37 -2.32
N TRP A 71 11.25 13.89 -1.78
CA TRP A 71 9.98 13.19 -1.81
C TRP A 71 9.48 13.01 -3.25
N ASN A 72 8.81 11.89 -3.51
CA ASN A 72 8.10 11.64 -4.76
C ASN A 72 6.77 12.39 -4.75
N THR A 73 6.35 12.92 -5.89
CA THR A 73 4.97 13.42 -6.01
C THR A 73 4.00 12.25 -6.14
N ASN A 74 2.71 12.49 -5.93
CA ASN A 74 1.69 11.46 -6.05
C ASN A 74 1.60 10.92 -7.49
N GLU A 75 1.82 11.79 -8.48
CA GLU A 75 1.82 11.45 -9.89
C GLU A 75 2.99 10.53 -10.23
N GLU A 76 4.17 10.77 -9.66
CA GLU A 76 5.33 9.88 -9.82
C GLU A 76 5.06 8.50 -9.22
N ILE A 77 4.53 8.45 -7.99
CA ILE A 77 4.17 7.18 -7.35
C ILE A 77 3.10 6.43 -8.14
N ALA A 78 2.06 7.13 -8.62
CA ALA A 78 1.01 6.55 -9.43
C ALA A 78 1.58 5.99 -10.74
N ALA A 79 2.44 6.75 -11.44
CA ALA A 79 3.09 6.30 -12.65
C ALA A 79 3.85 4.98 -12.44
N TYR A 80 4.66 4.88 -11.38
CA TYR A 80 5.41 3.65 -11.08
C TYR A 80 4.49 2.45 -10.81
N LEU A 81 3.40 2.64 -10.08
CA LEU A 81 2.50 1.55 -9.69
C LEU A 81 1.59 1.11 -10.84
N ILE A 82 1.21 2.01 -11.75
CA ILE A 82 0.34 1.70 -12.89
C ILE A 82 1.12 0.95 -13.99
N THR A 83 2.37 1.35 -14.25
CA THR A 83 3.17 0.69 -15.30
C THR A 83 3.96 -0.50 -14.78
N PHE A 84 3.85 -0.85 -13.49
CA PHE A 84 4.56 -1.96 -12.87
C PHE A 84 4.42 -3.29 -13.64
N GLU A 85 3.24 -3.63 -14.14
CA GLU A 85 3.01 -4.88 -14.90
C GLU A 85 3.88 -4.99 -16.16
N LYS A 86 4.41 -3.87 -16.67
CA LYS A 86 5.28 -3.84 -17.85
C LYS A 86 6.77 -3.98 -17.48
N HIS A 87 7.08 -3.99 -16.19
CA HIS A 87 8.43 -3.83 -15.66
C HIS A 87 8.68 -4.75 -14.46
N ASP A 88 8.57 -6.07 -14.67
CA ASP A 88 8.87 -7.07 -13.64
C ASP A 88 10.29 -6.91 -13.06
N GLU A 89 11.24 -6.42 -13.85
CA GLU A 89 12.62 -6.19 -13.45
C GLU A 89 12.78 -5.12 -12.35
N TRP A 90 11.76 -4.29 -12.10
CA TRP A 90 11.79 -3.32 -11.01
C TRP A 90 11.62 -3.96 -9.62
N LEU A 91 11.08 -5.18 -9.55
CA LEU A 91 10.91 -5.88 -8.29
C LEU A 91 12.23 -6.38 -7.75
N THR A 92 12.56 -5.91 -6.56
CA THR A 92 13.65 -6.49 -5.80
C THR A 92 13.16 -7.73 -5.04
N THR A 93 13.90 -8.83 -5.14
CA THR A 93 13.54 -10.14 -4.54
C THR A 93 14.06 -10.33 -3.12
N SER A 94 15.00 -9.49 -2.67
CA SER A 94 15.64 -9.58 -1.36
C SER A 94 15.74 -8.21 -0.68
N PRO A 95 15.42 -8.08 0.61
CA PRO A 95 15.58 -6.82 1.32
C PRO A 95 17.06 -6.44 1.38
N LYS A 96 17.38 -5.17 1.12
CA LYS A 96 18.74 -4.64 1.30
C LYS A 96 18.95 -4.19 2.73
N THR A 97 20.11 -4.53 3.31
CA THR A 97 20.50 -4.03 4.64
C THR A 97 21.07 -2.62 4.48
N ARG A 98 20.47 -1.65 5.17
CA ARG A 98 20.86 -0.23 5.20
C ARG A 98 21.16 0.32 3.80
N PRO A 99 20.15 0.33 2.90
CA PRO A 99 20.30 0.97 1.60
C PRO A 99 20.76 2.43 1.74
N GLN A 100 21.46 2.93 0.72
CA GLN A 100 21.90 4.32 0.68
C GLN A 100 20.69 5.26 0.76
N ASN A 101 20.91 6.45 1.34
CA ASN A 101 19.86 7.46 1.44
C ASN A 101 19.27 7.76 0.06
N GLY A 102 17.96 7.96 -0.01
CA GLY A 102 17.28 8.20 -1.29
C GLY A 102 17.10 6.96 -2.17
N SER A 103 17.59 5.77 -1.81
CA SER A 103 17.35 4.55 -2.59
C SER A 103 15.86 4.32 -2.82
N MET A 104 15.43 4.21 -4.08
CA MET A 104 14.08 3.78 -4.43
C MET A 104 14.09 2.26 -4.61
N ILE A 105 13.18 1.55 -3.94
CA ILE A 105 13.11 0.10 -4.09
C ILE A 105 11.67 -0.37 -4.04
N LEU A 106 11.28 -1.20 -5.01
CA LEU A 106 9.98 -1.83 -5.08
C LEU A 106 10.07 -3.30 -4.67
N TYR A 107 9.13 -3.75 -3.85
CA TYR A 107 9.08 -5.14 -3.36
C TYR A 107 7.65 -5.66 -3.41
N ASN A 108 7.52 -6.96 -3.66
CA ASN A 108 6.28 -7.67 -3.41
C ASN A 108 6.20 -8.03 -1.92
N ARG A 109 5.34 -7.35 -1.17
CA ARG A 109 5.15 -7.58 0.28
C ARG A 109 4.80 -9.03 0.65
N LYS A 110 4.16 -9.78 -0.26
CA LYS A 110 3.83 -11.21 -0.03
C LYS A 110 5.08 -12.09 -0.12
N LYS A 111 6.05 -11.72 -0.95
CA LYS A 111 7.29 -12.48 -1.20
C LYS A 111 8.45 -12.02 -0.30
N VAL A 112 8.47 -10.74 0.10
CA VAL A 112 9.61 -10.12 0.79
C VAL A 112 9.22 -9.53 2.15
N LYS A 113 9.92 -9.92 3.22
CA LYS A 113 9.87 -9.26 4.53
C LYS A 113 10.73 -8.00 4.54
N TYR A 114 10.13 -6.85 4.27
CA TYR A 114 10.83 -5.56 4.12
C TYR A 114 11.49 -5.03 5.40
N ARG A 115 10.97 -5.32 6.61
CA ARG A 115 11.56 -4.85 7.89
C ARG A 115 12.83 -5.60 8.33
N LYS A 116 13.47 -6.35 7.43
CA LYS A 116 14.78 -7.00 7.63
C LYS A 116 15.91 -6.20 6.97
N ASP A 117 15.82 -4.88 7.07
CA ASP A 117 16.69 -3.91 6.40
C ASP A 117 17.77 -3.32 7.33
N GLY A 118 17.88 -3.81 8.57
CA GLY A 118 18.93 -3.37 9.51
C GLY A 118 18.69 -1.99 10.14
N TYR A 119 17.49 -1.42 9.97
CA TYR A 119 17.06 -0.22 10.68
C TYR A 119 16.30 -0.55 11.98
N CYS A 120 16.44 0.32 12.98
CA CYS A 120 15.72 0.22 14.25
C CYS A 120 14.33 0.85 14.10
N TRP A 121 13.33 0.01 13.86
CA TRP A 121 11.94 0.47 13.78
C TRP A 121 11.32 0.68 15.17
N LYS A 122 10.61 1.79 15.37
CA LYS A 122 9.92 2.09 16.64
C LYS A 122 8.88 1.00 16.97
N LYS A 123 8.98 0.44 18.19
CA LYS A 123 8.01 -0.53 18.71
C LYS A 123 7.01 0.13 19.66
N ARG A 124 5.78 -0.35 19.65
CA ARG A 124 4.73 -0.02 20.62
C ARG A 124 4.90 -0.84 21.90
N LYS A 125 4.14 -0.52 22.96
CA LYS A 125 4.17 -1.22 24.25
C LYS A 125 3.91 -2.73 24.14
N ASP A 126 3.12 -3.15 23.16
CA ASP A 126 2.83 -4.56 22.84
C ASP A 126 3.93 -5.25 22.00
N GLY A 127 5.09 -4.61 21.82
CA GLY A 127 6.23 -5.14 21.07
C GLY A 127 6.06 -5.08 19.54
N LYS A 128 4.90 -4.64 19.03
CA LYS A 128 4.66 -4.53 17.59
C LYS A 128 5.34 -3.30 17.02
N THR A 129 5.96 -3.47 15.86
CA THR A 129 6.52 -2.36 15.10
C THR A 129 5.39 -1.49 14.54
N THR A 130 5.46 -0.17 14.80
CA THR A 130 4.54 0.81 14.20
C THR A 130 4.70 0.82 12.69
#